data_AF-A0A9E5GGJ7-F1
#
_entry.id   AF-A0A9E5GGJ7-F1
#
_cell.length_a   1.000
_cell.length_b   1.000
_cell.length_c   1.000
_cell.angle_alpha   90.00
_cell.angle_beta   90.00
_cell.angle_gamma   90.00
#
_symmetry.space_group_name_H-M   'P 1'
#
loop_
_entity.id
_entity.type
_entity.pdbx_description
1 polymer ?
#
loop_
_entity_poly.entity_id
_entity_poly.type
_entity_poly.pdbx_seq_one_letter_code
_entity_poly.pdbx_strand_id
1 'polypeptide(L)'
;MDANKRKNREQQVGRTLKALKKNNMEAAFLPSLKEVLPMVSALLQKGEQVAVGGSVSLKETGVLDLLRNGDYQFHDRYAKGLTAEEIEQVFRSSFSVDTYVTSVNAVTEHGELYCVDGTSNRVAAMLYGPKQVVLIVSWDKIVPDLASAVVRAKETAAPANAVRLDTDTYCNKNGKCINAKCDCNNLMALGAGSCEHTICSNYVVFSNQHVPNRIKVLIVGESFGY
;
A
#
# COMPACT_ATOMS: atom_id res chain seq x y z
N MET A 1 11.30 -18.25 -10.44
CA MET A 1 10.03 -19.02 -10.47
C MET A 1 9.94 -19.75 -11.79
N ASP A 2 9.53 -21.01 -11.82
CA ASP A 2 9.35 -21.75 -13.08
C ASP A 2 8.15 -21.21 -13.89
N ALA A 3 8.12 -21.52 -15.20
CA ALA A 3 7.11 -21.00 -16.12
C ALA A 3 5.68 -21.41 -15.75
N ASN A 4 5.48 -22.60 -15.16
CA ASN A 4 4.15 -23.09 -14.80
C ASN A 4 3.61 -22.35 -13.58
N LYS A 5 4.44 -22.16 -12.54
CA LYS A 5 4.06 -21.34 -11.38
C LYS A 5 3.83 -19.88 -11.76
N ARG A 6 4.63 -19.34 -12.69
CA ARG A 6 4.41 -17.99 -13.24
C ARG A 6 3.05 -17.87 -13.91
N LYS A 7 2.70 -18.82 -14.77
CA LYS A 7 1.38 -18.85 -15.43
C LYS A 7 0.22 -18.88 -14.42
N ASN A 8 0.34 -19.66 -13.35
CA ASN A 8 -0.68 -19.70 -12.29
C ASN A 8 -0.81 -18.35 -11.57
N ARG A 9 0.31 -17.67 -11.30
CA ARG A 9 0.30 -16.32 -10.71
C ARG A 9 -0.31 -15.29 -11.66
N GLU A 10 0.01 -15.32 -12.94
CA GLU A 10 -0.59 -14.41 -13.93
C GLU A 10 -2.11 -14.63 -14.07
N GLN A 11 -2.59 -15.88 -13.95
CA GLN A 11 -4.02 -16.17 -13.87
C GLN A 11 -4.66 -15.61 -12.59
N GLN A 12 -3.98 -15.70 -11.45
CA GLN A 12 -4.41 -15.08 -10.19
C GLN A 12 -4.56 -13.57 -10.35
N VAL A 13 -3.52 -12.91 -10.88
CA VAL A 13 -3.56 -11.47 -11.20
C VAL A 13 -4.74 -11.16 -12.12
N GLY A 14 -4.95 -11.93 -13.18
CA GLY A 14 -6.06 -11.74 -14.10
C GLY A 14 -7.45 -11.79 -13.43
N ARG A 15 -7.65 -12.64 -12.41
CA ARG A 15 -8.89 -12.66 -11.62
C ARG A 15 -9.00 -11.42 -10.73
N THR A 16 -7.93 -11.05 -10.03
CA THR A 16 -7.87 -9.86 -9.18
C THR A 16 -8.15 -8.58 -9.96
N LEU A 17 -7.57 -8.41 -11.17
CA LEU A 17 -7.83 -7.26 -12.03
C LEU A 17 -9.31 -7.10 -12.38
N LYS A 18 -9.99 -8.22 -12.70
CA LYS A 18 -11.43 -8.21 -13.00
C LYS A 18 -12.25 -7.84 -11.76
N ALA A 19 -11.87 -8.32 -10.59
CA ALA A 19 -12.57 -8.04 -9.35
C ALA A 19 -12.40 -6.58 -8.91
N LEU A 20 -11.19 -6.02 -8.99
CA LEU A 20 -10.93 -4.60 -8.72
C LEU A 20 -11.77 -3.68 -9.63
N LYS A 21 -11.88 -4.01 -10.92
CA LYS A 21 -12.72 -3.26 -11.87
C LYS A 21 -14.21 -3.29 -11.50
N LYS A 22 -14.72 -4.39 -10.94
CA LYS A 22 -16.10 -4.47 -10.43
C LYS A 22 -16.33 -3.57 -9.21
N ASN A 23 -15.27 -3.26 -8.46
CA ASN A 23 -15.28 -2.33 -7.33
C ASN A 23 -14.95 -0.88 -7.75
N ASN A 24 -15.12 -0.54 -9.04
CA ASN A 24 -14.85 0.79 -9.58
C ASN A 24 -13.39 1.27 -9.44
N MET A 25 -12.44 0.35 -9.34
CA MET A 25 -11.01 0.65 -9.32
C MET A 25 -10.38 0.30 -10.67
N GLU A 26 -9.60 1.23 -11.23
CA GLU A 26 -8.80 0.92 -12.41
C GLU A 26 -7.66 -0.01 -12.00
N ALA A 27 -7.33 -1.00 -12.82
CA ALA A 27 -6.26 -1.94 -12.50
C ALA A 27 -5.52 -2.41 -13.75
N ALA A 28 -4.18 -2.47 -13.64
CA ALA A 28 -3.28 -2.90 -14.69
C ALA A 28 -2.23 -3.88 -14.14
N PHE A 29 -1.80 -4.82 -14.99
CA PHE A 29 -0.68 -5.72 -14.69
C PHE A 29 0.58 -5.24 -15.41
N LEU A 30 1.67 -5.14 -14.67
CA LEU A 30 3.00 -4.79 -15.12
C LEU A 30 3.90 -6.03 -14.96
N PRO A 31 4.30 -6.71 -16.04
CA PRO A 31 5.16 -7.89 -15.98
C PRO A 31 6.47 -7.76 -15.18
N SER A 32 7.00 -6.54 -15.03
CA SER A 32 8.27 -6.25 -14.34
C SER A 32 8.32 -4.85 -13.70
N LEU A 33 9.25 -4.64 -12.76
CA LEU A 33 9.53 -3.34 -12.14
C LEU A 33 9.93 -2.27 -13.16
N LYS A 34 10.51 -2.66 -14.30
CA LYS A 34 10.94 -1.74 -15.37
C LYS A 34 9.77 -0.95 -15.97
N GLU A 35 8.56 -1.49 -15.89
CA GLU A 35 7.35 -0.87 -16.44
C GLU A 35 6.68 0.08 -15.44
N VAL A 36 7.11 0.09 -14.17
CA VAL A 36 6.51 0.93 -13.12
C VAL A 36 6.73 2.41 -13.42
N LEU A 37 7.96 2.84 -13.67
CA LEU A 37 8.25 4.27 -13.91
C LEU A 37 7.54 4.83 -15.15
N PRO A 38 7.57 4.15 -16.32
CA PRO A 38 6.81 4.59 -17.49
C PRO A 38 5.31 4.71 -17.21
N MET A 39 4.73 3.73 -16.50
CA MET A 39 3.30 3.72 -16.22
C MET A 39 2.89 4.79 -15.21
N VAL A 40 3.66 4.98 -14.15
CA VAL A 40 3.42 6.07 -13.20
C VAL A 40 3.55 7.42 -13.91
N SER A 41 4.60 7.63 -14.71
CA SER A 41 4.77 8.88 -15.44
C SER A 41 3.64 9.16 -16.43
N ALA A 42 3.04 8.13 -17.05
CA ALA A 42 1.90 8.29 -17.95
C ALA A 42 0.58 8.63 -17.23
N LEU A 43 0.49 8.34 -15.93
CA LEU A 43 -0.65 8.70 -15.08
C LEU A 43 -0.53 10.09 -14.47
N LEU A 44 0.64 10.73 -14.61
CA LEU A 44 0.92 12.05 -14.07
C LEU A 44 0.93 13.13 -15.15
N GLN A 45 0.64 14.36 -14.75
CA GLN A 45 0.64 15.56 -15.57
C GLN A 45 1.73 16.51 -15.09
N LYS A 46 2.36 17.19 -16.06
CA LYS A 46 3.34 18.24 -15.78
C LYS A 46 2.72 19.34 -14.92
N GLY A 47 3.40 19.67 -13.82
CA GLY A 47 3.05 20.73 -12.87
C GLY A 47 2.02 20.33 -11.81
N GLU A 48 1.48 19.10 -11.83
CA GLU A 48 0.50 18.67 -10.83
C GLU A 48 1.12 18.55 -9.43
N GLN A 49 0.27 18.69 -8.41
CA GLN A 49 0.68 18.43 -7.03
C GLN A 49 0.65 16.94 -6.77
N VAL A 50 1.77 16.40 -6.27
CA VAL A 50 1.92 14.98 -5.97
C VAL A 50 2.40 14.78 -4.54
N ALA A 51 1.92 13.74 -3.88
CA ALA A 51 2.43 13.30 -2.59
C ALA A 51 2.52 11.77 -2.53
N VAL A 52 3.22 11.27 -1.51
CA VAL A 52 3.38 9.82 -1.31
C VAL A 52 3.01 9.35 0.08
N GLY A 53 2.48 8.13 0.13
CA GLY A 53 2.31 7.37 1.35
C GLY A 53 3.59 6.73 1.85
N GLY A 54 3.58 6.36 3.12
CA GLY A 54 4.68 5.61 3.72
C GLY A 54 4.79 4.24 3.06
N SER A 55 5.80 4.01 2.22
CA SER A 55 5.88 2.78 1.43
C SER A 55 7.30 2.43 1.00
N VAL A 56 7.79 1.27 1.45
CA VAL A 56 9.08 0.71 1.01
C VAL A 56 9.03 0.35 -0.47
N SER A 57 7.88 -0.14 -0.95
CA SER A 57 7.65 -0.45 -2.36
C SER A 57 7.92 0.73 -3.28
N LEU A 58 7.64 1.97 -2.85
CA LEU A 58 7.93 3.16 -3.65
C LEU A 58 9.42 3.47 -3.73
N LYS A 59 10.16 3.20 -2.66
CA LYS A 59 11.62 3.36 -2.62
C LYS A 59 12.29 2.33 -3.55
N GLU A 60 11.86 1.08 -3.51
CA GLU A 60 12.44 -0.02 -4.30
C GLU A 60 12.12 0.08 -5.80
N THR A 61 11.01 0.72 -6.17
CA THR A 61 10.59 0.92 -7.57
C THR A 61 11.23 2.13 -8.24
N GLY A 62 11.92 3.01 -7.51
CA GLY A 62 12.49 4.26 -8.02
C GLY A 62 11.48 5.40 -8.20
N VAL A 63 10.23 5.22 -7.75
CA VAL A 63 9.16 6.22 -7.93
C VAL A 63 9.45 7.51 -7.17
N LEU A 64 10.09 7.43 -6.00
CA LEU A 64 10.50 8.63 -5.26
C LEU A 64 11.46 9.51 -6.08
N ASP A 65 12.39 8.90 -6.81
CA ASP A 65 13.36 9.64 -7.62
C ASP A 65 12.70 10.20 -8.89
N LEU A 66 11.74 9.47 -9.48
CA LEU A 66 10.90 10.00 -10.56
C LEU A 66 10.16 11.27 -10.13
N LEU A 67 9.53 11.27 -8.96
CA LEU A 67 8.75 12.42 -8.47
C LEU A 67 9.63 13.62 -8.11
N ARG A 68 10.84 13.39 -7.58
CA ARG A 68 11.79 14.45 -7.23
C ARG A 68 12.43 15.13 -8.44
N ASN A 69 12.68 14.38 -9.51
CA ASN A 69 13.39 14.87 -10.69
C ASN A 69 12.45 15.20 -11.86
N GLY A 70 11.17 14.91 -11.74
CA GLY A 70 10.15 15.25 -12.73
C GLY A 70 9.65 16.69 -12.59
N ASP A 71 8.88 17.12 -13.58
CA ASP A 71 8.22 18.44 -13.57
C ASP A 71 6.94 18.40 -12.70
N TYR A 72 7.05 18.07 -11.40
CA TYR A 72 5.91 17.97 -10.48
C TYR A 72 6.13 18.82 -9.23
N GLN A 73 5.03 19.25 -8.59
CA GLN A 73 5.10 19.84 -7.25
C GLN A 73 5.04 18.71 -6.22
N PHE A 74 6.20 18.14 -5.88
CA PHE A 74 6.28 16.99 -4.99
C PHE A 74 6.32 17.40 -3.51
N HIS A 75 5.26 17.06 -2.78
CA HIS A 75 5.16 17.18 -1.34
C HIS A 75 5.91 15.99 -0.69
N ASP A 76 7.23 16.11 -0.64
CA ASP A 76 8.12 15.01 -0.24
C ASP A 76 8.24 14.88 1.28
N ARG A 77 7.49 13.94 1.86
CA ARG A 77 7.59 13.58 3.28
C ARG A 77 8.94 12.97 3.70
N TYR A 78 9.81 12.65 2.75
CA TYR A 78 11.14 12.09 2.96
C TYR A 78 12.25 13.10 2.63
N ALA A 79 11.91 14.37 2.39
CA ALA A 79 12.92 15.40 2.19
C ALA A 79 13.84 15.50 3.41
N LYS A 80 15.14 15.69 3.16
CA LYS A 80 16.14 15.78 4.22
C LYS A 80 15.98 17.11 4.98
N GLY A 81 16.13 17.06 6.29
CA GLY A 81 16.14 18.25 7.14
C GLY A 81 14.77 18.75 7.59
N LEU A 82 13.69 18.03 7.28
CA LEU A 82 12.35 18.39 7.76
C LEU A 82 12.23 18.20 9.28
N THR A 83 11.57 19.14 9.95
CA THR A 83 11.12 18.96 11.34
C THR A 83 9.89 18.07 11.42
N ALA A 84 9.50 17.67 12.63
CA ALA A 84 8.28 16.90 12.85
C ALA A 84 7.02 17.66 12.39
N GLU A 85 6.99 18.97 12.63
CA GLU A 85 5.90 19.87 12.26
C GLU A 85 5.80 20.02 10.74
N GLU A 86 6.93 20.16 10.04
CA GLU A 86 6.96 20.23 8.57
C GLU A 86 6.49 18.91 7.94
N ILE A 87 6.92 17.76 8.49
CA ILE A 87 6.42 16.45 8.08
C ILE A 87 4.89 16.35 8.28
N GLU A 88 4.36 16.85 9.40
CA GLU A 88 2.93 16.88 9.64
C GLU A 88 2.19 17.79 8.64
N GLN A 89 2.76 18.94 8.29
CA GLN A 89 2.23 19.81 7.24
C GLN A 89 2.21 19.10 5.87
N VAL A 90 3.24 18.31 5.54
CA VAL A 90 3.23 17.46 4.36
C VAL A 90 2.09 16.43 4.41
N PHE A 91 1.84 15.80 5.57
CA PHE A 91 0.74 14.84 5.71
C PHE A 91 -0.64 15.49 5.52
N ARG A 92 -0.83 16.69 6.05
CA ARG A 92 -2.10 17.43 5.90
C ARG A 92 -2.29 17.91 4.46
N SER A 93 -1.24 18.48 3.85
CA SER A 93 -1.30 18.93 2.45
C SER A 93 -1.47 17.78 1.46
N SER A 94 -1.03 16.56 1.80
CA SER A 94 -1.26 15.35 1.00
C SER A 94 -2.75 15.06 0.75
N PHE A 95 -3.68 15.65 1.49
CA PHE A 95 -5.12 15.50 1.22
C PHE A 95 -5.59 16.35 0.04
N SER A 96 -4.84 17.39 -0.35
CA SER A 96 -5.26 18.35 -1.38
C SER A 96 -4.48 18.22 -2.69
N VAL A 97 -3.58 17.23 -2.79
CA VAL A 97 -2.80 16.98 -4.00
C VAL A 97 -3.67 16.36 -5.11
N ASP A 98 -3.20 16.46 -6.35
CA ASP A 98 -3.88 15.88 -7.50
C ASP A 98 -3.70 14.36 -7.51
N THR A 99 -2.47 13.87 -7.37
CA THR A 99 -2.15 12.45 -7.33
C THR A 99 -1.40 12.04 -6.07
N TYR A 100 -1.86 10.95 -5.44
CA TYR A 100 -1.19 10.33 -4.31
C TYR A 100 -0.73 8.92 -4.63
N VAL A 101 0.57 8.67 -4.49
CA VAL A 101 1.16 7.37 -4.81
C VAL A 101 1.49 6.62 -3.53
N THR A 102 1.08 5.36 -3.44
CA THR A 102 1.28 4.54 -2.24
C THR A 102 1.20 3.04 -2.56
N SER A 103 1.17 2.19 -1.53
CA SER A 103 0.93 0.75 -1.62
C SER A 103 -0.10 0.36 -0.55
N VAL A 104 -0.54 -0.90 -0.57
CA VAL A 104 -1.40 -1.52 0.45
C VAL A 104 -0.69 -2.68 1.16
N ASN A 105 -1.32 -3.19 2.23
CA ASN A 105 -0.84 -4.36 2.96
C ASN A 105 -1.29 -5.67 2.29
N ALA A 106 -2.47 -5.71 1.68
CA ALA A 106 -2.90 -6.83 0.84
C ALA A 106 -3.96 -6.40 -0.19
N VAL A 107 -4.10 -7.20 -1.24
CA VAL A 107 -5.17 -7.13 -2.23
C VAL A 107 -5.80 -8.52 -2.31
N THR A 108 -7.11 -8.64 -2.17
CA THR A 108 -7.78 -9.94 -2.26
C THR A 108 -8.08 -10.31 -3.72
N GLU A 109 -8.30 -11.58 -4.02
CA GLU A 109 -8.81 -12.01 -5.33
C GLU A 109 -10.26 -11.56 -5.58
N HIS A 110 -10.97 -11.16 -4.51
CA HIS A 110 -12.29 -10.53 -4.58
C HIS A 110 -12.23 -9.02 -4.85
N GLY A 111 -11.03 -8.43 -4.92
CA GLY A 111 -10.83 -7.04 -5.29
C GLY A 111 -10.99 -6.05 -4.14
N GLU A 112 -10.85 -6.49 -2.89
CA GLU A 112 -10.72 -5.59 -1.74
C GLU A 112 -9.25 -5.22 -1.49
N LEU A 113 -9.03 -4.00 -1.01
CA LEU A 113 -7.73 -3.56 -0.54
C LEU A 113 -7.71 -3.53 0.98
N TYR A 114 -6.70 -4.15 1.59
CA TYR A 114 -6.53 -4.19 3.03
C TYR A 114 -5.37 -3.30 3.46
N CYS A 115 -5.64 -2.36 4.37
CA CYS A 115 -4.66 -1.42 4.89
C CYS A 115 -4.62 -1.45 6.41
N VAL A 116 -3.42 -1.38 6.97
CA VAL A 116 -3.16 -1.22 8.41
C VAL A 116 -2.20 -0.06 8.59
N ASP A 117 -2.55 0.88 9.48
CA ASP A 117 -1.75 2.07 9.78
C ASP A 117 -1.71 2.33 11.30
N GLY A 118 -0.57 2.86 11.77
CA GLY A 118 -0.44 3.35 13.14
C GLY A 118 -0.96 4.78 13.29
N THR A 119 -0.44 5.70 12.47
CA THR A 119 -0.76 7.14 12.47
C THR A 119 -1.90 7.52 11.52
N SER A 120 -2.37 6.58 10.70
CA SER A 120 -3.43 6.73 9.70
C SER A 120 -3.25 7.82 8.63
N ASN A 121 -2.10 8.52 8.60
CA ASN A 121 -1.85 9.59 7.62
C ASN A 121 -1.84 9.09 6.17
N ARG A 122 -1.43 7.83 5.93
CA ARG A 122 -1.43 7.22 4.59
C ARG A 122 -2.84 6.80 4.17
N VAL A 123 -3.51 6.02 5.00
CA VAL A 123 -4.85 5.50 4.67
C VAL A 123 -5.90 6.60 4.63
N ALA A 124 -5.80 7.63 5.48
CA ALA A 124 -6.75 8.74 5.50
C ALA A 124 -6.69 9.58 4.20
N ALA A 125 -5.48 9.82 3.66
CA ALA A 125 -5.34 10.44 2.34
C ALA A 125 -6.01 9.56 1.27
N MET A 126 -5.74 8.24 1.26
CA MET A 126 -6.37 7.32 0.31
C MET A 126 -7.90 7.33 0.37
N LEU A 127 -8.49 7.41 1.57
CA LEU A 127 -9.94 7.36 1.77
C LEU A 127 -10.66 8.59 1.21
N TYR A 128 -10.09 9.79 1.38
CA TYR A 128 -10.81 11.03 1.08
C TYR A 128 -10.06 11.99 0.15
N GLY A 129 -8.81 12.31 0.44
CA GLY A 129 -8.19 13.55 -0.04
C GLY A 129 -7.95 13.67 -1.55
N PRO A 130 -6.91 13.03 -2.11
CA PRO A 130 -6.42 13.26 -3.46
C PRO A 130 -7.47 12.97 -4.54
N LYS A 131 -7.39 13.65 -5.69
CA LYS A 131 -8.27 13.38 -6.85
C LYS A 131 -8.01 12.00 -7.46
N GLN A 132 -6.75 11.56 -7.41
CA GLN A 132 -6.28 10.27 -7.90
C GLN A 132 -5.40 9.58 -6.85
N VAL A 133 -5.57 8.28 -6.67
CA VAL A 133 -4.72 7.44 -5.81
C VAL A 133 -4.14 6.31 -6.65
N VAL A 134 -2.80 6.26 -6.76
CA VAL A 134 -2.08 5.22 -7.50
C VAL A 134 -1.43 4.27 -6.51
N LEU A 135 -1.82 3.00 -6.59
CA LEU A 135 -1.33 1.91 -5.74
C LEU A 135 -0.36 1.06 -6.54
N ILE A 136 0.89 0.97 -6.08
CA ILE A 136 1.92 0.12 -6.68
C ILE A 136 2.11 -1.08 -5.79
N VAL A 137 1.78 -2.25 -6.32
CA VAL A 137 1.56 -3.45 -5.52
C VAL A 137 2.27 -4.64 -6.17
N SER A 138 3.16 -5.31 -5.43
CA SER A 138 3.70 -6.59 -5.87
C SER A 138 2.60 -7.67 -5.90
N TRP A 139 2.69 -8.62 -6.84
CA TRP A 139 1.83 -9.80 -6.85
C TRP A 139 1.87 -10.64 -5.56
N ASP A 140 2.88 -10.46 -4.70
CA ASP A 140 3.01 -11.13 -3.40
C ASP A 140 2.04 -10.55 -2.36
N LYS A 141 1.42 -9.42 -2.68
CA LYS A 141 0.35 -8.82 -1.89
C LYS A 141 -1.03 -9.39 -2.24
N ILE A 142 -1.14 -10.21 -3.29
CA ILE A 142 -2.40 -10.85 -3.68
C ILE A 142 -2.66 -12.06 -2.78
N VAL A 143 -3.81 -12.06 -2.13
CA VAL A 143 -4.29 -13.13 -1.25
C VAL A 143 -5.68 -13.60 -1.68
N PRO A 144 -6.11 -14.83 -1.31
CA PRO A 144 -7.42 -15.33 -1.71
C PRO A 144 -8.59 -14.46 -1.21
N ASP A 145 -8.56 -14.09 0.08
CA ASP A 145 -9.69 -13.46 0.77
C ASP A 145 -9.24 -12.50 1.91
N LEU A 146 -10.22 -11.88 2.60
CA LEU A 146 -9.95 -10.96 3.70
C LEU A 146 -9.32 -11.64 4.92
N ALA A 147 -9.64 -12.89 5.22
CA ALA A 147 -9.00 -13.61 6.33
C ALA A 147 -7.50 -13.80 6.06
N SER A 148 -7.17 -14.17 4.83
CA SER A 148 -5.79 -14.29 4.34
C SER A 148 -5.08 -12.92 4.31
N ALA A 149 -5.81 -11.83 4.02
CA ALA A 149 -5.27 -10.47 4.09
C ALA A 149 -4.85 -10.08 5.51
N VAL A 150 -5.70 -10.39 6.50
CA VAL A 150 -5.41 -10.17 7.93
C VAL A 150 -4.16 -10.96 8.34
N VAL A 151 -4.11 -12.26 7.98
CA VAL A 151 -2.96 -13.12 8.30
C VAL A 151 -1.69 -12.59 7.64
N ARG A 152 -1.71 -12.27 6.34
CA ARG A 152 -0.55 -11.70 5.63
C ARG A 152 -0.08 -10.40 6.28
N ALA A 153 -0.99 -9.52 6.65
CA ALA A 153 -0.63 -8.27 7.31
C ALA A 153 0.07 -8.52 8.66
N LYS A 154 -0.39 -9.49 9.44
CA LYS A 154 0.15 -9.82 10.76
C LYS A 154 1.42 -10.69 10.71
N GLU A 155 1.58 -11.56 9.71
CA GLU A 155 2.73 -12.47 9.61
C GLU A 155 3.87 -11.91 8.76
N THR A 156 3.56 -11.07 7.77
CA THR A 156 4.55 -10.56 6.83
C THR A 156 4.72 -9.05 6.96
N ALA A 157 3.65 -8.28 6.72
CA ALA A 157 3.78 -6.84 6.55
C ALA A 157 4.16 -6.12 7.86
N ALA A 158 3.43 -6.36 8.95
CA ALA A 158 3.63 -5.67 10.22
C ALA A 158 4.96 -6.05 10.89
N PRO A 159 5.38 -7.33 10.99
CA PRO A 159 6.69 -7.67 11.53
C PRO A 159 7.84 -7.05 10.73
N ALA A 160 7.82 -7.14 9.39
CA ALA A 160 8.85 -6.54 8.55
C ALA A 160 8.90 -5.00 8.68
N ASN A 161 7.72 -4.36 8.80
CA ASN A 161 7.64 -2.92 9.03
C ASN A 161 8.15 -2.50 10.41
N ALA A 162 7.85 -3.29 11.43
CA ALA A 162 8.29 -3.05 12.79
C ALA A 162 9.82 -3.14 12.94
N VAL A 163 10.45 -4.08 12.23
CA VAL A 163 11.92 -4.19 12.10
C VAL A 163 12.48 -2.96 11.39
N ARG A 164 11.90 -2.56 10.25
CA ARG A 164 12.37 -1.37 9.50
C ARG A 164 12.29 -0.09 10.34
N LEU A 165 11.21 0.06 11.12
CA LEU A 165 10.97 1.23 11.96
C LEU A 165 11.70 1.17 13.30
N ASP A 166 12.40 0.07 13.60
CA ASP A 166 13.11 -0.17 14.86
C ASP A 166 12.25 0.13 16.10
N THR A 167 11.07 -0.47 16.15
CA THR A 167 10.08 -0.22 17.21
C THR A 167 10.19 -1.23 18.35
N ASP A 168 9.79 -0.87 19.57
CA ASP A 168 9.81 -1.79 20.72
C ASP A 168 8.68 -2.86 20.71
N THR A 169 8.05 -3.08 19.56
CA THR A 169 6.93 -4.01 19.38
C THR A 169 7.34 -5.47 19.62
N TYR A 170 6.37 -6.28 20.04
CA TYR A 170 6.54 -7.73 20.14
C TYR A 170 7.02 -8.35 18.81
N CYS A 171 6.48 -7.89 17.67
CA CYS A 171 6.82 -8.44 16.37
C CYS A 171 8.21 -8.05 15.87
N ASN A 172 8.76 -6.90 16.25
CA ASN A 172 10.17 -6.60 16.00
C ASN A 172 11.07 -7.59 16.77
N LYS A 173 10.78 -7.80 18.06
CA LYS A 173 11.58 -8.67 18.95
C LYS A 173 11.52 -10.16 18.60
N ASN A 174 10.38 -10.64 18.08
CA ASN A 174 10.12 -12.07 17.91
C ASN A 174 9.95 -12.50 16.44
N GLY A 175 9.99 -11.57 15.48
CA GLY A 175 9.81 -11.86 14.05
C GLY A 175 8.41 -12.30 13.63
N LYS A 176 7.41 -12.22 14.53
CA LYS A 176 6.01 -12.60 14.27
C LYS A 176 5.04 -11.75 15.07
N CYS A 177 3.82 -11.55 14.58
CA CYS A 177 2.77 -10.92 15.38
C CYS A 177 2.43 -11.80 16.59
N ILE A 178 2.10 -11.14 17.71
CA ILE A 178 1.64 -11.82 18.93
C ILE A 178 0.37 -12.66 18.68
N ASN A 179 -0.42 -12.26 17.67
CA ASN A 179 -1.68 -12.89 17.35
C ASN A 179 -2.01 -12.78 15.86
N ALA A 180 -1.41 -13.67 15.07
CA ALA A 180 -1.48 -13.69 13.62
C ALA A 180 -2.80 -14.25 13.03
N LYS A 181 -3.62 -14.90 13.85
CA LYS A 181 -4.82 -15.60 13.36
C LYS A 181 -5.93 -14.62 13.00
N CYS A 182 -6.81 -15.08 12.12
CA CYS A 182 -8.11 -14.48 11.81
C CYS A 182 -9.20 -15.46 12.23
N ASP A 183 -9.76 -15.29 13.42
CA ASP A 183 -10.83 -16.15 13.98
C ASP A 183 -11.84 -15.31 14.78
N CYS A 184 -12.86 -15.96 15.37
CA CYS A 184 -13.92 -15.26 16.11
C CYS A 184 -13.43 -14.46 17.32
N ASN A 185 -12.27 -14.81 17.88
CA ASN A 185 -11.67 -14.11 19.01
C ASN A 185 -10.64 -13.07 18.53
N ASN A 186 -10.12 -13.25 17.32
CA ASN A 186 -8.99 -12.53 16.76
C ASN A 186 -9.28 -12.18 15.31
N LEU A 187 -10.28 -11.33 15.07
CA LEU A 187 -10.67 -10.92 13.72
C LEU A 187 -9.59 -10.00 13.09
N MET A 188 -10.04 -8.86 12.55
CA MET A 188 -9.20 -7.92 11.81
C MET A 188 -8.18 -7.21 12.71
N ALA A 189 -8.61 -6.79 13.90
CA ALA A 189 -7.81 -5.99 14.81
C ALA A 189 -7.14 -6.84 15.91
N LEU A 190 -6.21 -6.23 16.63
CA LEU A 190 -5.67 -6.79 17.87
C LEU A 190 -6.67 -6.56 19.01
N GLY A 191 -6.78 -7.54 19.93
CA GLY A 191 -7.53 -7.36 21.16
C GLY A 191 -6.93 -6.27 22.04
N ALA A 192 -7.77 -5.62 22.85
CA ALA A 192 -7.34 -4.58 23.77
C ALA A 192 -6.18 -5.09 24.65
N GLY A 193 -5.11 -4.31 24.77
CA GLY A 193 -3.92 -4.66 25.56
C GLY A 193 -3.08 -5.80 25.01
N SER A 194 -3.37 -6.36 23.83
CA SER A 194 -2.61 -7.49 23.28
C SER A 194 -1.18 -7.10 22.87
N CYS A 195 -0.94 -5.84 22.51
CA CYS A 195 0.38 -5.36 22.13
C CYS A 195 0.54 -3.89 22.50
N GLU A 196 1.29 -3.62 23.58
CA GLU A 196 1.46 -2.29 24.17
C GLU A 196 2.04 -1.26 23.19
N HIS A 197 3.10 -1.62 22.47
CA HIS A 197 3.80 -0.71 21.54
C HIS A 197 3.37 -0.88 20.08
N THR A 198 2.15 -1.39 19.82
CA THR A 198 1.68 -1.74 18.46
C THR A 198 1.81 -0.60 17.44
N ILE A 199 2.27 -0.93 16.23
CA ILE A 199 2.20 -0.04 15.06
C ILE A 199 0.91 -0.21 14.26
N CYS A 200 0.05 -1.15 14.66
CA CYS A 200 -1.17 -1.54 13.96
C CYS A 200 -2.40 -1.01 14.72
N SER A 201 -2.67 0.29 14.56
CA SER A 201 -3.71 0.98 15.31
C SER A 201 -5.07 0.96 14.60
N ASN A 202 -5.06 1.18 13.29
CA ASN A 202 -6.27 1.27 12.47
C ASN A 202 -6.21 0.29 11.31
N TYR A 203 -7.35 -0.35 11.04
CA TYR A 203 -7.51 -1.39 10.03
C TYR A 203 -8.65 -0.98 9.11
N VAL A 204 -8.38 -0.91 7.81
CA VAL A 204 -9.32 -0.36 6.82
C VAL A 204 -9.39 -1.28 5.62
N VAL A 205 -10.61 -1.53 5.15
CA VAL A 205 -10.90 -2.28 3.94
C VAL A 205 -11.53 -1.35 2.92
N PHE A 206 -10.95 -1.30 1.72
CA PHE A 206 -11.55 -0.63 0.57
C PHE A 206 -12.33 -1.67 -0.23
N SER A 207 -13.63 -1.43 -0.39
CA SER A 207 -14.52 -2.19 -1.26
C SER A 207 -14.92 -1.33 -2.47
N ASN A 208 -16.16 -1.41 -2.93
CA ASN A 208 -16.64 -0.62 -4.06
C ASN A 208 -16.42 0.90 -3.88
N GLN A 209 -15.77 1.54 -4.85
CA GLN A 209 -15.49 2.97 -4.83
C GLN A 209 -16.66 3.77 -5.41
N HIS A 210 -17.05 4.85 -4.72
CA HIS A 210 -18.12 5.74 -5.17
C HIS A 210 -17.73 6.59 -6.38
N VAL A 211 -16.47 7.03 -6.46
CA VAL A 211 -15.92 7.76 -7.59
C VAL A 211 -15.17 6.76 -8.48
N PRO A 212 -15.70 6.42 -9.67
CA PRO A 212 -15.06 5.44 -10.53
C PRO A 212 -13.65 5.85 -10.95
N ASN A 213 -12.74 4.89 -10.94
CA ASN A 213 -11.35 5.02 -11.38
C ASN A 213 -10.49 6.05 -10.61
N ARG A 214 -10.98 6.57 -9.47
CA ARG A 214 -10.16 7.39 -8.55
C ARG A 214 -8.97 6.59 -8.01
N ILE A 215 -9.19 5.33 -7.66
CA ILE A 215 -8.13 4.41 -7.23
C ILE A 215 -7.66 3.60 -8.43
N LYS A 216 -6.35 3.62 -8.67
CA LYS A 216 -5.66 2.88 -9.73
C LYS A 216 -4.68 1.90 -9.12
N VAL A 217 -4.77 0.61 -9.46
CA VAL A 217 -3.94 -0.45 -8.90
C VAL A 217 -3.00 -1.00 -9.98
N LEU A 218 -1.72 -0.73 -9.83
CA LEU A 218 -0.64 -1.26 -10.65
C LEU A 218 -0.08 -2.51 -9.96
N ILE A 219 -0.49 -3.68 -10.44
CA ILE A 219 0.00 -4.97 -9.95
C ILE A 219 1.26 -5.33 -10.73
N VAL A 220 2.37 -5.54 -10.02
CA VAL A 220 3.67 -5.80 -10.62
C VAL A 220 4.05 -7.27 -10.43
N GLY A 221 4.46 -7.93 -11.50
CA GLY A 221 4.84 -9.35 -11.57
C GLY A 221 6.21 -9.68 -10.97
N GLU A 222 6.63 -8.95 -9.94
CA GLU A 222 7.90 -9.13 -9.24
C GLU A 222 7.72 -8.92 -7.74
N SER A 223 8.60 -9.52 -6.96
CA SER A 223 8.58 -9.51 -5.49
C SER A 223 9.29 -8.28 -4.93
N PHE A 224 8.59 -7.44 -4.18
CA PHE A 224 9.15 -6.26 -3.51
C PHE A 224 8.22 -5.74 -2.41
N GLY A 225 8.79 -4.95 -1.50
CA GLY A 225 8.15 -4.52 -0.27
C GLY A 225 7.68 -5.68 0.59
N TYR A 226 6.79 -5.36 1.52
CA TYR A 226 6.11 -6.31 2.39
C TYR A 226 4.69 -5.86 2.68
#